data_AF-A0A0L7KQR0-F1
#
_entry.id   AF-A0A0L7KQR0-F1
#
_cell.length_a   1.000
_cell.length_b   1.000
_cell.length_c   1.000
_cell.angle_alpha   90.00
_cell.angle_beta   90.00
_cell.angle_gamma   90.00
#
_symmetry.space_group_name_H-M   'P 1'
#
loop_
_entity.id
_entity.type
_entity.pdbx_description
1 polymer ?
#
loop_
_entity_poly.entity_id
_entity_poly.type
_entity_poly.pdbx_seq_one_letter_code
_entity_poly.pdbx_strand_id
1 'polypeptide(L)'
;MEYYEAFDMKNVAWGLLNTDEQWQSILDISYNYHNIIFNTTLLAKDISEPLIKYMTDIFLNKNEPKVALLMGHDANLYTVLNAMGFKPYSLKKQHEVTPVGGKIVFQKWSDNKTNDFLKIDYVYQSSEQMRNGMRLSMDNPPIFETLKLKDCKIFTCTD
;
A
#
# COMPACT_ATOMS: atom_id res chain seq x y z
N MET A 1 -10.67 -10.69 7.82
CA MET A 1 -11.91 -9.90 7.76
C MET A 1 -12.64 -9.86 9.11
N GLU A 2 -13.01 -10.98 9.74
CA GLU A 2 -13.78 -11.02 11.01
C GLU A 2 -13.29 -10.04 12.10
N TYR A 3 -11.97 -9.96 12.30
CA TYR A 3 -11.38 -9.04 13.27
C TYR A 3 -11.66 -7.56 12.93
N TYR A 4 -11.59 -7.18 11.66
CA TYR A 4 -11.85 -5.80 11.21
C TYR A 4 -13.35 -5.47 11.18
N GLU A 5 -14.21 -6.47 10.96
CA GLU A 5 -15.67 -6.34 11.06
C GLU A 5 -16.18 -6.25 12.51
N ALA A 6 -15.28 -6.04 13.49
CA ALA A 6 -15.59 -5.88 14.89
C ALA A 6 -16.37 -7.06 15.51
N PHE A 7 -16.21 -8.28 14.98
CA PHE A 7 -16.81 -9.46 15.60
C PHE A 7 -16.28 -9.59 17.04
N ASP A 8 -17.12 -10.05 17.96
CA ASP A 8 -16.69 -10.44 19.31
C ASP A 8 -15.47 -11.37 19.19
N MET A 9 -14.44 -11.18 20.03
CA MET A 9 -13.19 -11.94 19.92
C MET A 9 -13.41 -13.45 20.02
N LYS A 10 -14.45 -13.91 20.72
CA LYS A 10 -14.82 -15.34 20.75
C LYS A 10 -15.30 -15.89 19.41
N ASN A 11 -15.72 -15.02 18.49
CA ASN A 11 -16.18 -15.37 17.15
C ASN A 11 -15.08 -15.15 16.10
N VAL A 12 -14.09 -14.29 16.36
CA VAL A 12 -12.92 -14.13 15.50
C VAL A 12 -12.06 -15.39 15.60
N ALA A 13 -11.96 -16.16 14.52
CA ALA A 13 -11.28 -17.46 14.52
C ALA A 13 -11.70 -18.36 15.69
N TRP A 14 -12.98 -18.31 16.07
CA TRP A 14 -13.56 -19.03 17.22
C TRP A 14 -12.84 -18.78 18.56
N GLY A 15 -12.21 -17.61 18.74
CA GLY A 15 -11.45 -17.26 19.94
C GLY A 15 -10.13 -18.03 20.10
N LEU A 16 -9.62 -18.65 19.01
CA LEU A 16 -8.39 -19.43 19.05
C LEU A 16 -7.13 -18.58 18.77
N LEU A 17 -7.28 -17.38 18.21
CA LEU A 17 -6.19 -16.44 17.95
C LEU A 17 -6.13 -15.38 19.06
N ASN A 18 -5.27 -15.61 20.06
CA ASN A 18 -5.20 -14.81 21.28
C ASN A 18 -3.86 -14.07 21.46
N THR A 19 -2.82 -14.44 20.72
CA THR A 19 -1.50 -13.78 20.80
C THR A 19 -1.03 -13.25 19.46
N ASP A 20 -0.19 -12.22 19.48
CA ASP A 20 0.37 -11.63 18.28
C ASP A 20 1.22 -12.65 17.49
N GLU A 21 1.90 -13.60 18.14
CA GLU A 21 2.65 -14.64 17.42
C GLU A 21 1.73 -15.59 16.65
N GLN A 22 0.56 -15.92 17.21
CA GLN A 22 -0.43 -16.75 16.50
C GLN A 22 -0.99 -16.02 15.29
N TRP A 23 -1.32 -14.73 15.45
CA TRP A 23 -1.73 -13.87 14.35
C TRP A 23 -0.66 -13.84 13.26
N GLN A 24 0.60 -13.57 13.62
CA GLN A 24 1.70 -13.51 12.67
C GLN A 24 1.87 -14.84 11.92
N SER A 25 1.80 -15.97 12.61
CA SER A 25 1.96 -17.29 11.99
C SER A 25 0.90 -17.58 10.91
N ILE A 26 -0.34 -17.13 11.12
CA ILE A 26 -1.41 -17.28 10.13
C ILE A 26 -1.25 -16.27 8.99
N LEU A 27 -0.90 -15.02 9.31
CA LEU A 27 -0.70 -13.97 8.31
C LEU A 27 0.47 -14.29 7.38
N ASP A 28 1.51 -14.96 7.89
CA ASP A 28 2.63 -15.42 7.09
C ASP A 28 2.18 -16.37 5.95
N ILE A 29 1.12 -17.16 6.15
CA ILE A 29 0.57 -18.01 5.08
C ILE A 29 -0.01 -17.14 3.96
N SER A 30 -0.82 -16.13 4.31
CA SER A 30 -1.40 -15.19 3.35
C SER A 30 -0.32 -14.38 2.64
N TYR A 31 0.69 -13.92 3.39
CA TYR A 31 1.83 -13.20 2.83
C TYR A 31 2.60 -14.05 1.83
N ASN A 32 2.95 -15.28 2.17
CA ASN A 32 3.70 -16.16 1.29
C ASN A 32 2.90 -16.58 0.05
N TYR A 33 1.58 -16.76 0.18
CA TYR A 33 0.68 -16.97 -0.96
C TYR A 33 0.78 -15.81 -1.96
N HIS A 34 0.61 -14.57 -1.51
CA HIS A 34 0.73 -13.39 -2.36
C HIS A 34 2.14 -13.25 -2.96
N ASN A 35 3.16 -13.55 -2.16
CA ASN A 35 4.55 -13.50 -2.60
C ASN A 35 4.81 -14.48 -3.75
N ILE A 36 4.32 -15.72 -3.66
CA ILE A 36 4.51 -16.71 -4.74
C ILE A 36 3.83 -16.26 -6.04
N ILE A 37 2.60 -15.75 -5.95
CA ILE A 37 1.81 -15.39 -7.14
C ILE A 37 2.31 -14.09 -7.78
N PHE A 38 2.56 -13.06 -6.98
CA PHE A 38 2.74 -11.70 -7.47
C PHE A 38 4.18 -11.17 -7.38
N ASN A 39 5.12 -11.90 -6.77
CA ASN A 39 6.53 -11.46 -6.68
C ASN A 39 7.41 -11.95 -7.83
N THR A 40 6.88 -12.75 -8.76
CA THR A 40 7.63 -13.06 -9.98
C THR A 40 7.69 -11.81 -10.86
N THR A 41 8.86 -11.16 -10.94
CA THR A 41 9.04 -9.88 -11.65
C THR A 41 8.54 -9.91 -13.09
N LEU A 42 8.68 -11.04 -13.79
CA LEU A 42 8.19 -11.18 -15.17
C LEU A 42 6.66 -11.07 -15.23
N LEU A 43 5.94 -11.83 -14.39
CA LEU A 43 4.49 -11.79 -14.31
C LEU A 43 3.98 -10.46 -13.77
N ALA A 44 4.63 -9.91 -12.75
CA ALA A 44 4.26 -8.61 -12.19
C ALA A 44 4.33 -7.50 -13.25
N LYS A 45 5.38 -7.48 -14.08
CA LYS A 45 5.53 -6.50 -15.17
C LYS A 45 4.43 -6.62 -16.22
N ASP A 46 4.13 -7.85 -16.65
CA ASP A 46 3.08 -8.11 -17.65
C ASP A 46 1.68 -7.74 -17.13
N ILE A 47 1.32 -8.21 -15.93
CA ILE A 47 0.01 -7.98 -15.32
C ILE A 47 -0.21 -6.49 -14.98
N SER A 48 0.83 -5.80 -14.52
CA SER A 48 0.73 -4.38 -14.13
C SER A 48 0.92 -3.40 -15.28
N GLU A 49 1.33 -3.84 -16.47
CA GLU A 49 1.63 -2.95 -17.60
C GLU A 49 0.51 -1.95 -17.90
N PRO A 50 -0.78 -2.35 -18.01
CA PRO A 50 -1.85 -1.40 -18.32
C PRO A 50 -2.00 -0.32 -17.23
N LEU A 51 -1.84 -0.71 -15.96
CA LEU A 51 -1.98 0.19 -14.83
C LEU A 51 -0.78 1.14 -14.71
N ILE A 52 0.44 0.64 -14.91
CA ILE A 52 1.66 1.47 -14.93
C ILE A 52 1.59 2.46 -16.09
N LYS A 53 1.14 2.04 -17.27
CA LYS A 53 0.95 2.92 -18.41
C LYS A 53 -0.05 4.04 -18.10
N TYR A 54 -1.21 3.69 -17.55
CA TYR A 54 -2.23 4.66 -17.15
C TYR A 54 -1.70 5.66 -16.10
N MET A 55 -0.96 5.17 -15.09
CA MET A 55 -0.30 6.04 -14.11
C MET A 55 0.73 6.95 -14.76
N THR A 56 1.54 6.43 -15.68
CA THR A 56 2.56 7.20 -16.41
C THR A 56 1.93 8.34 -17.22
N ASP A 57 0.84 8.05 -17.92
CA ASP A 57 0.10 9.06 -18.69
C ASP A 57 -0.40 10.18 -17.77
N ILE A 58 -0.97 9.85 -16.61
CA ILE A 58 -1.42 10.84 -15.62
C ILE A 58 -0.26 11.69 -15.07
N PHE A 59 0.90 11.07 -14.80
CA PHE A 59 2.02 11.76 -14.16
C PHE A 59 2.83 12.66 -15.09
N LEU A 60 2.93 12.28 -16.38
CA LEU A 60 3.80 12.97 -17.34
C LEU A 60 3.07 13.98 -18.23
N ASN A 61 1.75 13.83 -18.43
CA ASN A 61 1.00 14.73 -19.30
C ASN A 61 0.59 16.04 -18.58
N LYS A 62 0.71 17.18 -19.29
CA LYS A 62 0.49 18.52 -18.72
C LYS A 62 -0.99 18.88 -18.45
N ASN A 63 -1.94 18.14 -19.02
CA ASN A 63 -3.38 18.46 -18.97
C ASN A 63 -4.20 17.47 -18.12
N GLU A 64 -3.53 16.71 -17.27
CA GLU A 64 -4.16 15.67 -16.43
C GLU A 64 -4.78 16.25 -15.15
N PRO A 65 -5.75 15.56 -14.52
CA PRO A 65 -6.36 16.02 -13.29
C PRO A 65 -5.32 16.12 -12.17
N LYS A 66 -5.43 17.17 -11.34
CA LYS A 66 -4.54 17.37 -10.17
C LYS A 66 -4.59 16.23 -9.15
N VAL A 67 -5.71 15.52 -9.09
CA VAL A 67 -5.92 14.36 -8.22
C VAL A 67 -6.63 13.29 -9.03
N ALA A 68 -6.05 12.10 -9.10
CA ALA A 68 -6.66 10.91 -9.66
C ALA A 68 -6.82 9.86 -8.55
N LEU A 69 -7.96 9.18 -8.52
CA LEU A 69 -8.23 8.09 -7.59
C LEU A 69 -8.50 6.82 -8.38
N LEU A 70 -7.63 5.82 -8.19
CA LEU A 70 -7.79 4.49 -8.77
C LEU A 70 -8.18 3.51 -7.67
N MET A 71 -9.34 2.87 -7.85
CA MET A 71 -9.86 1.85 -6.95
C MET A 71 -9.61 0.49 -7.59
N GLY A 72 -8.67 -0.26 -7.02
CA GLY A 72 -8.30 -1.59 -7.48
C GLY A 72 -8.30 -2.60 -6.34
N HIS A 73 -7.60 -3.71 -6.57
CA HIS A 73 -7.43 -4.79 -5.62
C HIS A 73 -6.01 -4.81 -5.05
N ASP A 74 -5.82 -5.55 -3.96
CA ASP A 74 -4.52 -5.88 -3.37
C ASP A 74 -3.51 -6.41 -4.41
N ALA A 75 -3.96 -7.26 -5.33
CA ALA A 75 -3.18 -7.78 -6.44
C ALA A 75 -2.60 -6.68 -7.34
N ASN A 76 -3.34 -5.58 -7.57
CA ASN A 76 -2.83 -4.44 -8.32
C ASN A 76 -1.70 -3.73 -7.57
N LEU A 77 -1.83 -3.56 -6.25
CA LEU A 77 -0.80 -2.96 -5.43
C LEU A 77 0.48 -3.82 -5.42
N TYR A 78 0.35 -5.14 -5.22
CA TYR A 78 1.49 -6.06 -5.26
C TYR A 78 2.22 -6.03 -6.60
N THR A 79 1.49 -6.15 -7.71
CA THR A 79 2.10 -6.21 -9.04
C THR A 79 2.77 -4.88 -9.42
N VAL A 80 2.13 -3.73 -9.15
CA VAL A 80 2.73 -2.41 -9.39
C VAL A 80 3.98 -2.19 -8.53
N LEU A 81 3.92 -2.46 -7.23
CA LEU A 81 5.06 -2.28 -6.32
C LEU A 81 6.26 -3.15 -6.73
N ASN A 82 6.01 -4.40 -7.12
CA ASN A 82 7.07 -5.29 -7.59
C ASN A 82 7.61 -4.88 -8.96
N ALA A 83 6.74 -4.56 -9.92
CA ALA A 83 7.13 -4.16 -11.27
C ALA A 83 7.94 -2.86 -11.30
N MET A 84 7.58 -1.89 -10.45
CA MET A 84 8.32 -0.63 -10.28
C MET A 84 9.59 -0.78 -9.43
N GLY A 85 9.84 -1.95 -8.83
CA GLY A 85 11.07 -2.22 -8.09
C GLY A 85 11.17 -1.46 -6.76
N PHE A 86 10.08 -1.40 -5.99
CA PHE A 86 10.13 -0.86 -4.64
C PHE A 86 11.04 -1.69 -3.73
N LYS A 87 11.65 -1.02 -2.75
CA LYS A 87 12.35 -1.68 -1.64
C LYS A 87 11.33 -2.35 -0.72
N PRO A 88 11.70 -3.44 -0.03
CA PRO A 88 10.87 -4.02 1.00
C PRO A 88 10.44 -2.95 2.02
N TYR A 89 9.19 -3.01 2.45
CA TYR A 89 8.59 -2.12 3.44
C TYR A 89 7.86 -2.94 4.50
N SER A 90 7.58 -2.31 5.63
CA SER A 90 6.79 -2.88 6.72
C SER A 90 5.77 -1.85 7.17
N LEU A 91 4.53 -2.28 7.35
CA LEU A 91 3.43 -1.43 7.78
C LEU A 91 3.23 -1.60 9.28
N LYS A 92 3.44 -0.52 10.05
CA LYS A 92 3.34 -0.55 11.51
C LYS A 92 1.88 -0.65 11.93
N LYS A 93 1.61 -1.36 13.03
CA LYS A 93 0.25 -1.52 13.61
C LYS A 93 -0.75 -2.11 12.62
N GLN A 94 -0.26 -2.95 11.72
CA GLN A 94 -1.04 -3.53 10.66
C GLN A 94 -0.56 -4.95 10.39
N HIS A 95 -1.51 -5.86 10.33
CA HIS A 95 -1.28 -7.29 10.13
C HIS A 95 -1.07 -7.64 8.64
N GLU A 96 -1.71 -6.90 7.74
CA GLU A 96 -1.67 -7.15 6.31
C GLU A 96 -0.57 -6.34 5.63
N VAL A 97 0.10 -6.92 4.62
CA VAL A 97 1.06 -6.19 3.79
C VAL A 97 0.36 -5.27 2.79
N THR A 98 -0.86 -5.61 2.38
CA THR A 98 -1.78 -4.76 1.62
C THR A 98 -3.08 -4.56 2.40
N PRO A 99 -3.14 -3.58 3.32
CA PRO A 99 -4.26 -3.42 4.24
C PRO A 99 -5.56 -3.07 3.52
N VAL A 100 -6.68 -3.55 4.04
CA VAL A 100 -8.00 -3.15 3.58
C VAL A 100 -8.12 -1.62 3.56
N GLY A 101 -8.54 -1.06 2.42
CA GLY A 101 -8.69 0.39 2.23
C GLY A 101 -7.37 1.18 2.16
N GLY A 102 -6.22 0.50 2.26
CA GLY A 102 -4.89 1.06 2.09
C GLY A 102 -4.68 1.66 0.68
N LYS A 103 -3.84 2.70 0.61
CA LYS A 103 -3.61 3.47 -0.62
C LYS A 103 -2.11 3.72 -0.80
N ILE A 104 -1.64 3.57 -2.02
CA ILE A 104 -0.31 4.07 -2.41
C ILE A 104 -0.54 5.43 -3.08
N VAL A 105 -0.01 6.48 -2.47
CA VAL A 105 -0.20 7.86 -2.89
C VAL A 105 1.09 8.37 -3.51
N PHE A 106 1.12 8.39 -4.83
CA PHE A 106 2.17 9.02 -5.63
C PHE A 106 1.92 10.53 -5.66
N GLN A 107 2.95 11.32 -5.39
CA GLN A 107 2.86 12.77 -5.24
C GLN A 107 3.99 13.43 -6.02
N LYS A 108 3.63 14.25 -7.00
CA LYS A 108 4.56 15.13 -7.71
C LYS A 108 4.63 16.47 -6.97
N TRP A 109 5.82 16.81 -6.48
CA TRP A 109 6.12 18.07 -5.82
C TRP A 109 7.06 18.87 -6.70
N SER A 110 6.90 20.19 -6.77
CA SER A 110 7.81 21.08 -7.50
C SER A 110 8.36 22.15 -6.56
N ASP A 111 9.66 22.46 -6.65
CA ASP A 111 10.22 23.63 -5.97
C ASP A 111 10.10 24.91 -6.81
N ASN A 112 10.33 26.06 -6.16
CA ASN A 112 10.34 27.37 -6.83
C ASN A 112 11.51 27.54 -7.84
N LYS A 113 12.35 26.52 -8.03
CA LYS A 113 13.56 26.52 -8.87
C LYS A 113 13.44 25.57 -10.07
N THR A 114 12.25 25.07 -10.37
CA THR A 114 11.89 24.17 -11.49
C THR A 114 12.27 22.69 -11.32
N ASN A 115 12.67 22.25 -10.12
CA ASN A 115 12.90 20.83 -9.88
C ASN A 115 11.60 20.13 -9.50
N ASP A 116 11.33 19.01 -10.16
CA ASP A 116 10.25 18.09 -9.83
C ASP A 116 10.77 16.95 -8.94
N PHE A 117 9.94 16.54 -7.98
CA PHE A 117 10.24 15.51 -6.99
C PHE A 117 9.07 14.54 -6.87
N LEU A 118 9.38 13.26 -6.78
CA LEU A 118 8.41 12.20 -6.50
C LEU A 118 8.48 11.78 -5.03
N LYS A 119 7.34 11.87 -4.33
CA LYS A 119 7.12 11.26 -3.02
C LYS A 119 6.04 10.18 -3.14
N ILE A 120 6.25 9.05 -2.49
CA ILE A 120 5.33 7.91 -2.55
C ILE A 120 5.08 7.46 -1.12
N ASP A 121 3.84 7.56 -0.65
CA ASP A 121 3.46 7.14 0.70
C ASP A 121 2.43 6.00 0.62
N TYR A 122 2.57 5.01 1.48
CA TYR A 122 1.50 4.09 1.81
C TYR A 122 0.66 4.72 2.92
N VAL A 123 -0.61 5.01 2.63
CA VAL A 123 -1.58 5.58 3.58
C VAL A 123 -2.62 4.53 3.94
N TYR A 124 -2.75 4.21 5.23
CA TYR A 124 -3.60 3.10 5.69
C TYR A 124 -4.08 3.32 7.13
N GLN A 125 -5.11 2.59 7.54
CA GLN A 125 -5.56 2.53 8.93
C GLN A 125 -4.80 1.43 9.68
N SER A 126 -4.56 1.63 10.98
CA SER A 126 -4.13 0.54 11.84
C SER A 126 -5.22 -0.53 11.98
N SER A 127 -4.84 -1.74 12.36
CA SER A 127 -5.78 -2.83 12.65
C SER A 127 -6.79 -2.43 13.75
N GLU A 128 -6.36 -1.64 14.73
CA GLU A 128 -7.22 -1.07 15.78
C GLU A 128 -8.17 0.01 15.24
N GLN A 129 -7.68 0.93 14.40
CA GLN A 129 -8.51 1.96 13.78
C GLN A 129 -9.63 1.36 12.94
N MET A 130 -9.34 0.28 12.20
CA MET A 130 -10.35 -0.43 11.42
C MET A 130 -11.36 -1.15 12.32
N ARG A 131 -10.88 -1.99 13.24
CA ARG A 131 -11.76 -2.77 14.14
C ARG A 131 -12.69 -1.89 14.96
N ASN A 132 -12.21 -0.75 15.44
CA ASN A 132 -13.00 0.14 16.28
C ASN A 132 -13.78 1.22 15.50
N GLY A 133 -13.74 1.20 14.15
CA GLY A 133 -14.41 2.19 13.32
C GLY A 133 -13.99 3.63 13.64
N MET A 134 -12.71 3.84 14.00
CA MET A 134 -12.24 5.13 14.50
C MET A 134 -12.32 6.18 13.40
N ARG A 135 -12.96 7.32 13.69
CA ARG A 135 -13.01 8.46 12.76
C ARG A 135 -11.62 9.03 12.52
N LEU A 136 -11.21 9.09 11.25
CA LEU A 136 -9.95 9.70 10.85
C LEU A 136 -10.07 11.22 10.80
N SER A 137 -9.02 11.91 11.28
CA SER A 137 -8.90 13.37 11.30
C SER A 137 -7.43 13.77 11.43
N MET A 138 -7.12 15.05 11.55
CA MET A 138 -5.73 15.47 11.85
C MET A 138 -5.28 15.06 13.26
N ASP A 139 -6.21 14.97 14.22
CA ASP A 139 -5.91 14.55 15.60
C ASP A 139 -5.83 13.02 15.74
N ASN A 140 -6.51 12.29 14.86
CA ASN A 140 -6.43 10.83 14.73
C ASN A 140 -6.17 10.46 13.25
N PRO A 141 -4.94 10.66 12.76
CA PRO A 141 -4.63 10.47 11.35
C PRO A 141 -4.53 8.99 10.98
N PRO A 142 -4.72 8.64 9.70
CA PRO A 142 -4.22 7.36 9.21
C PRO A 142 -2.69 7.32 9.32
N ILE A 143 -2.12 6.14 9.20
CA ILE A 143 -0.68 5.94 9.19
C ILE A 143 -0.16 6.22 7.78
N PHE A 144 0.96 6.96 7.71
CA PHE A 144 1.71 7.23 6.49
C PHE A 144 3.08 6.54 6.59
N GLU A 145 3.40 5.67 5.65
CA GLU A 145 4.72 5.04 5.54
C GLU A 145 5.33 5.37 4.17
N THR A 146 6.45 6.11 4.15
CA THR A 146 7.08 6.52 2.89
C THR A 146 7.79 5.34 2.22
N LEU A 147 7.37 5.01 1.01
CA LEU A 147 7.93 3.94 0.20
C LEU A 147 9.15 4.45 -0.58
N LYS A 148 10.05 3.52 -0.93
CA LYS A 148 11.32 3.83 -1.62
C LYS A 148 11.47 2.94 -2.84
N LEU A 149 11.76 3.54 -3.99
CA LEU A 149 12.19 2.79 -5.18
C LEU A 149 13.66 2.33 -4.99
N LYS A 150 14.02 1.18 -5.55
CA LYS A 150 15.41 0.69 -5.49
C LYS A 150 16.38 1.66 -6.17
N ASP A 151 15.98 2.18 -7.33
CA ASP A 151 16.83 2.96 -8.23
C ASP A 151 16.56 4.48 -8.15
N CYS A 152 15.73 4.94 -7.21
CA CYS A 152 15.57 6.38 -6.96
C CYS A 152 16.02 6.78 -5.55
N LYS A 153 16.82 7.83 -5.47
CA LYS A 153 17.14 8.50 -4.19
C LYS A 153 15.92 9.32 -3.77
N ILE A 154 15.53 9.19 -2.50
CA ILE A 154 14.40 9.89 -1.90
C ILE A 154 14.59 11.40 -2.14
N PHE A 155 13.57 12.07 -2.67
CA PHE A 155 13.60 13.50 -3.03
C PHE A 155 14.48 13.88 -4.24
N THR A 156 14.81 12.97 -5.17
CA THR A 156 15.53 13.37 -6.39
C THR A 156 15.16 12.54 -7.64
N CYS A 157 13.94 12.03 -7.77
CA CYS A 157 13.53 11.44 -9.06
C CYS A 157 13.25 12.61 -10.03
N THR A 158 14.28 13.04 -10.74
CA THR A 158 14.16 13.89 -11.94
C THR A 158 14.26 12.99 -13.16
N ASP A 159 13.48 13.33 -14.20
CA ASP A 159 13.32 12.62 -15.48
C ASP A 159 14.56 11.92 -16.04
#